data_AF-A0A970G1R8-F1
#
_entry.id   AF-A0A970G1R8-F1
#
_cell.length_a   1.000
_cell.length_b   1.000
_cell.length_c   1.000
_cell.angle_alpha   90.00
_cell.angle_beta   90.00
_cell.angle_gamma   90.00
#
_symmetry.space_group_name_H-M   'P 1'
#
loop_
_entity.id
_entity.type
_entity.pdbx_description
1 polymer ?
#
loop_
_entity_poly.entity_id
_entity_poly.type
_entity_poly.pdbx_seq_one_letter_code
_entity_poly.pdbx_strand_id
1 'polypeptide(L)'
;MPHHTHHDHDHHHPHDHDHDTLLKSVTEVAKFLQYTLQHNAHHEEELESLAHSLDHLSKTAEADEIRACIAELKKVDARLAALLDILS
;
A
#
# COMPACT_ATOMS: atom_id res chain seq x y z
N MET A 1 36.65 33.86 7.31
CA MET A 1 35.63 32.80 7.40
C MET A 1 35.95 31.75 6.35
N PRO A 2 36.28 30.50 6.72
CA PRO A 2 36.44 29.43 5.76
C PRO A 2 35.20 28.54 5.71
N HIS A 3 34.86 28.17 4.47
CA HIS A 3 33.83 27.20 4.09
C HIS A 3 34.45 25.80 4.12
N HIS A 4 33.86 24.86 4.88
CA HIS A 4 34.19 23.44 4.77
C HIS A 4 32.90 22.64 4.59
N THR A 5 32.69 22.26 3.34
CA THR A 5 31.90 21.11 2.91
C THR A 5 32.67 19.83 3.25
N HIS A 6 32.05 18.94 4.03
CA HIS A 6 32.28 17.51 3.90
C HIS A 6 30.97 16.77 4.15
N HIS A 7 30.45 16.23 3.05
CA HIS A 7 29.45 15.18 3.03
C HIS A 7 30.08 13.90 3.57
N ASP A 8 29.49 13.31 4.61
CA ASP A 8 29.54 11.87 4.84
C ASP A 8 28.41 11.48 5.80
N HIS A 9 27.25 11.19 5.22
CA HIS A 9 26.22 10.40 5.89
C HIS A 9 26.16 9.06 5.16
N ASP A 10 27.14 8.21 5.46
CA ASP A 10 27.09 6.77 5.23
C ASP A 10 25.92 6.21 6.05
N HIS A 11 24.72 6.28 5.49
CA HIS A 11 23.57 5.51 5.96
C HIS A 11 23.77 4.07 5.53
N HIS A 12 24.66 3.39 6.23
CA HIS A 12 24.71 1.93 6.30
C HIS A 12 23.35 1.49 6.87
N HIS A 13 22.37 1.28 6.00
CA HIS A 13 21.20 0.48 6.30
C HIS A 13 21.60 -0.97 6.06
N PRO A 14 22.01 -1.74 7.09
CA PRO A 14 22.09 -3.18 6.93
C PRO A 14 20.66 -3.63 6.59
N HIS A 15 20.44 -3.96 5.32
CA HIS A 15 19.32 -4.78 4.91
C HIS A 15 19.59 -6.19 5.41
N ASP A 16 19.46 -6.37 6.72
CA ASP A 16 19.26 -7.68 7.31
C ASP A 16 17.88 -8.13 6.83
N HIS A 17 17.85 -8.81 5.69
CA HIS A 17 16.67 -9.50 5.21
C HIS A 17 16.46 -10.71 6.11
N ASP A 18 16.01 -10.45 7.33
CA ASP A 18 15.56 -11.47 8.24
C ASP A 18 14.44 -12.25 7.52
N HIS A 19 14.70 -13.52 7.24
CA HIS A 19 13.74 -14.43 6.62
C HIS A 19 12.59 -14.78 7.60
N ASP A 20 12.52 -14.14 8.77
CA ASP A 20 11.45 -14.26 9.76
C ASP A 20 10.15 -13.47 9.41
N THR A 21 9.93 -13.18 8.11
CA THR A 21 8.66 -12.60 7.61
C THR A 21 7.57 -13.66 7.40
N LEU A 22 7.89 -14.93 7.61
CA LEU A 22 6.92 -16.02 7.52
C LEU A 22 5.97 -15.97 8.71
N LEU A 23 4.68 -15.80 8.43
CA LEU A 23 3.61 -15.92 9.42
C LEU A 23 3.60 -17.36 9.96
N LYS A 24 3.65 -17.51 11.28
CA LYS A 24 3.95 -18.77 11.98
C LYS A 24 2.69 -19.57 12.33
N SER A 25 1.51 -18.99 12.11
CA SER A 25 0.21 -19.64 12.35
C SER A 25 -0.88 -19.13 11.41
N VAL A 26 -1.91 -19.94 11.19
CA VAL A 26 -3.12 -19.55 10.44
C VAL A 26 -3.78 -18.32 11.05
N THR A 27 -3.77 -18.19 12.39
CA THR A 27 -4.29 -17.01 13.09
C THR A 27 -3.49 -15.74 12.76
N GLU A 28 -2.17 -15.82 12.65
CA GLU A 28 -1.35 -14.68 12.21
C GLU A 28 -1.61 -14.34 10.74
N VAL A 29 -1.80 -15.34 9.88
CA VAL A 29 -2.22 -15.13 8.47
C VAL A 29 -3.57 -14.41 8.41
N ALA A 30 -4.57 -14.85 9.16
CA ALA A 30 -5.89 -14.22 9.19
C ALA A 30 -5.82 -12.77 9.69
N LYS A 31 -5.06 -12.50 10.76
CA LYS A 31 -4.86 -11.14 11.27
C LYS A 31 -4.13 -10.24 10.27
N PHE A 32 -3.10 -10.76 9.62
CA PHE A 32 -2.37 -10.01 8.60
C PHE A 32 -3.28 -9.68 7.40
N LEU A 33 -4.06 -10.66 6.94
CA LEU A 33 -5.01 -10.48 5.84
C LEU A 33 -6.12 -9.48 6.20
N GLN A 34 -6.63 -9.52 7.43
CA GLN A 34 -7.57 -8.52 7.94
C GLN A 34 -6.96 -7.11 7.93
N TYR A 35 -5.71 -6.97 8.39
CA TYR A 35 -4.97 -5.70 8.33
C TYR A 35 -4.80 -5.23 6.88
N THR A 36 -4.42 -6.12 5.95
CA THR A 36 -4.29 -5.79 4.53
C THR A 36 -5.59 -5.24 3.94
N LEU A 37 -6.73 -5.87 4.22
CA LEU A 37 -8.04 -5.40 3.74
C LEU A 37 -8.38 -4.01 4.29
N GLN A 38 -8.11 -3.76 5.57
CA GLN A 38 -8.32 -2.43 6.17
C GLN A 38 -7.40 -1.38 5.56
N HIS A 39 -6.14 -1.75 5.27
CA HIS A 39 -5.17 -0.85 4.65
C HIS A 39 -5.54 -0.53 3.20
N ASN A 40 -6.03 -1.51 2.44
CA ASN A 40 -6.51 -1.30 1.08
C ASN A 40 -7.73 -0.36 1.06
N ALA A 41 -8.65 -0.49 2.03
CA ALA A 41 -9.78 0.44 2.15
C ALA A 41 -9.32 1.90 2.34
N HIS A 42 -8.26 2.13 3.13
CA HIS A 42 -7.67 3.47 3.25
C HIS A 42 -7.03 3.93 1.94
N HIS A 43 -6.32 3.05 1.24
CA HIS A 43 -5.75 3.38 -0.07
C HIS A 43 -6.81 3.72 -1.11
N GLU A 44 -7.99 3.08 -1.07
CA GLU A 44 -9.11 3.47 -1.94
C GLU A 44 -9.54 4.92 -1.71
N GLU A 45 -9.60 5.38 -0.45
CA GLU A 45 -9.94 6.78 -0.11
C GLU A 45 -8.87 7.77 -0.60
N GLU A 46 -7.58 7.42 -0.47
CA GLU A 46 -6.47 8.21 -0.98
C GLU A 46 -6.47 8.29 -2.51
N LEU A 47 -6.73 7.16 -3.19
CA LEU A 47 -6.81 7.10 -4.64
C LEU A 47 -8.02 7.88 -5.17
N GLU A 48 -9.17 7.84 -4.50
CA GLU A 48 -10.31 8.66 -4.90
C GLU A 48 -10.02 10.15 -4.72
N SER A 49 -9.32 10.53 -3.63
CA SER A 49 -8.86 11.92 -3.41
C SER A 49 -7.89 12.38 -4.49
N LEU A 50 -7.02 11.48 -4.96
CA LEU A 50 -6.11 11.72 -6.08
C LEU A 50 -6.88 11.86 -7.41
N ALA A 51 -7.84 10.99 -7.69
CA ALA A 51 -8.70 11.09 -8.88
C ALA A 51 -9.47 12.42 -8.88
N HIS A 52 -10.02 12.83 -7.74
CA HIS A 52 -10.70 14.12 -7.60
C HIS A 52 -9.76 15.30 -7.88
N SER A 53 -8.51 15.23 -7.40
CA SER A 53 -7.49 16.25 -7.69
C SER A 53 -7.16 16.34 -9.18
N LEU A 54 -7.12 15.21 -9.89
CA LEU A 54 -6.90 15.18 -11.35
C LEU A 54 -8.09 15.78 -12.11
N ASP A 55 -9.32 15.54 -11.68
CA ASP A 55 -10.50 16.18 -12.27
C ASP A 55 -10.44 17.70 -12.16
N HIS A 56 -10.05 18.24 -10.99
CA HIS A 56 -9.84 19.70 -10.82
C HIS A 56 -8.77 20.27 -11.76
N LEU A 57 -7.79 19.45 -12.15
CA LEU A 57 -6.74 19.80 -13.10
C LEU A 57 -7.12 19.55 -14.56
N SER A 58 -8.38 19.22 -14.85
CA SER A 58 -8.87 18.85 -16.18
C SER A 58 -8.13 17.64 -16.79
N LYS A 59 -7.65 16.74 -15.94
CA LYS A 59 -6.97 15.47 -16.27
C LYS A 59 -7.92 14.29 -16.13
N THR A 60 -9.07 14.39 -16.81
CA THR A 60 -10.18 13.43 -16.66
C THR A 60 -9.80 12.02 -17.09
N ALA A 61 -9.01 11.85 -18.16
CA ALA A 61 -8.59 10.52 -18.61
C ALA A 61 -7.72 9.82 -17.55
N GLU A 62 -6.80 10.56 -16.93
CA GLU A 62 -5.97 10.05 -15.84
C GLU A 62 -6.78 9.76 -14.56
N ALA A 63 -7.77 10.61 -14.24
CA ALA A 63 -8.69 10.37 -13.13
C ALA A 63 -9.53 9.09 -13.33
N ASP A 64 -10.03 8.89 -14.53
CA ASP A 64 -10.80 7.70 -14.90
C ASP A 64 -9.97 6.42 -14.81
N GLU A 65 -8.69 6.47 -15.20
CA GLU A 65 -7.77 5.34 -15.05
C GLU A 65 -7.52 4.99 -13.58
N ILE A 66 -7.40 5.98 -12.70
CA ILE A 66 -7.29 5.73 -11.25
C ILE A 66 -8.56 5.05 -10.73
N ARG A 67 -9.75 5.50 -11.14
CA ARG A 67 -11.01 4.87 -10.74
C ARG A 67 -11.14 3.44 -11.27
N ALA A 68 -10.62 3.17 -12.46
CA ALA A 68 -10.51 1.81 -12.99
C ALA A 68 -9.57 0.94 -12.12
N CYS A 69 -8.43 1.48 -11.69
CA CYS A 69 -7.53 0.81 -10.74
C CYS A 69 -8.21 0.51 -9.41
N ILE A 70 -8.98 1.46 -8.84
CA ILE A 70 -9.78 1.23 -7.62
C ILE A 70 -10.78 0.09 -7.83
N ALA A 71 -11.45 0.04 -8.99
CA ALA A 71 -12.39 -1.03 -9.29
C ALA A 71 -11.72 -2.42 -9.36
N GLU A 72 -10.50 -2.50 -9.89
CA GLU A 72 -9.71 -3.74 -9.88
C GLU A 72 -9.24 -4.11 -8.46
N LEU A 73 -8.81 -3.13 -7.65
CA LEU A 73 -8.45 -3.35 -6.25
C LEU A 73 -9.62 -3.95 -5.46
N LYS A 74 -10.84 -3.41 -5.62
CA LYS A 74 -12.06 -3.95 -5.00
C LYS A 74 -12.33 -5.42 -5.35
N LYS A 75 -12.03 -5.83 -6.60
CA LYS A 75 -12.17 -7.24 -7.01
C LYS A 75 -11.13 -8.12 -6.33
N VAL A 76 -9.91 -7.64 -6.16
CA VAL A 76 -8.86 -8.33 -5.41
C VAL A 76 -9.27 -8.45 -3.95
N ASP A 77 -9.74 -7.37 -3.33
CA ASP A 77 -10.16 -7.33 -1.94
C ASP A 77 -11.35 -8.25 -1.66
N ALA A 78 -12.31 -8.35 -2.59
CA ALA A 78 -13.40 -9.32 -2.47
C ALA A 78 -12.88 -10.78 -2.42
N ARG A 79 -11.84 -11.10 -3.20
CA ARG A 79 -11.23 -12.44 -3.20
C ARG A 79 -10.39 -12.67 -1.93
N LEU A 80 -9.71 -11.65 -1.45
CA LEU A 80 -8.96 -11.69 -0.20
C LEU A 80 -9.88 -11.83 1.02
N ALA A 81 -11.02 -11.14 1.03
CA ALA A 81 -12.05 -11.28 2.07
C ALA A 81 -12.62 -12.71 2.11
N ALA A 82 -12.91 -13.29 0.94
CA ALA A 82 -13.34 -14.69 0.87
C ALA A 82 -12.28 -15.67 1.40
N LEU A 83 -10.99 -15.37 1.22
CA LEU A 83 -9.90 -16.15 1.84
C LEU A 83 -9.83 -15.95 3.35
N LEU A 84 -10.05 -14.73 3.85
CA LEU A 84 -10.09 -14.44 5.28
C LEU A 84 -11.19 -15.26 5.98
N ASP A 85 -12.37 -15.37 5.37
CA ASP A 85 -13.48 -16.17 5.89
C ASP A 85 -13.14 -17.67 5.99
N ILE A 86 -12.25 -18.18 5.14
CA ILE A 86 -11.77 -19.58 5.19
C ILE A 86 -10.73 -19.77 6.31
N LEU A 87 -9.96 -18.73 6.64
CA LEU A 87 -8.86 -18.79 7.61
C LEU A 87 -9.26 -18.39 9.04
N SER A 88 -10.46 -17.81 9.21
CA SER A 88 -10.99 -17.32 10.50
C SER A 88 -11.86 -18.36 11.19
#